data_AF-A0A2D3TDW8-F1
#
_entry.id   AF-A0A2D3TDW8-F1
#
_cell.length_a   1.000
_cell.length_b   1.000
_cell.length_c   1.000
_cell.angle_alpha   90.00
_cell.angle_beta   90.00
_cell.angle_gamma   90.00
#
_symmetry.space_group_name_H-M   'P 1'
#
loop_
_entity.id
_entity.type
_entity.pdbx_description
1 polymer ?
#
loop_
_entity_poly.entity_id
_entity_poly.type
_entity_poly.pdbx_seq_one_letter_code
_entity_poly.pdbx_strand_id
1 'polypeptide(L)'
;MGQVAFDALQASEELESAGISREKARAISLVVRKSHDVANVATKADIAEVKRDIADVRKDLSAEIADVRKDLSAEIADVRKDLSAEIADVRKDLSAEIADVRKDLSAEIADVRKDMAIRFEKTDAQIADVRKDMVNLFDKTDAQISLVRKDLQLEMSGIRAEQKLIRWMLGAGILGILSLVVKAFLMPAL
;
A
#
# COMPACT_ATOMS: atom_id res chain seq x y z
N MET A 1 -19.45 26.86 72.94
CA MET A 1 -19.77 27.24 74.33
C MET A 1 -19.52 28.73 74.46
N GLY A 2 -20.47 29.52 74.95
CA GLY A 2 -20.21 30.96 75.15
C GLY A 2 -19.20 31.12 76.28
N GLN A 3 -18.27 32.08 76.13
CA GLN A 3 -17.53 32.56 77.29
C GLN A 3 -18.58 33.01 78.31
N VAL A 4 -18.70 32.25 79.40
CA VAL A 4 -19.39 32.73 80.58
C VAL A 4 -18.44 33.80 81.13
N ALA A 5 -18.87 35.05 81.13
CA ALA A 5 -18.09 36.13 81.71
C ALA A 5 -17.78 35.74 83.17
N PHE A 6 -16.51 35.77 83.57
CA PHE A 6 -16.13 35.46 84.94
C PHE A 6 -16.68 36.57 85.84
N ASP A 7 -17.73 36.26 86.60
CA ASP A 7 -18.29 37.18 87.58
C ASP A 7 -17.40 37.20 88.83
N ALA A 8 -16.53 38.21 88.89
CA ALA A 8 -15.60 38.36 90.00
C ALA A 8 -16.31 38.67 91.34
N LEU A 9 -17.52 39.23 91.32
CA LEU A 9 -18.29 39.51 92.53
C LEU A 9 -18.86 38.21 93.08
N GLN A 10 -19.57 37.45 92.25
CA GLN A 10 -20.11 36.14 92.63
C GLN A 10 -19.00 35.19 93.12
N ALA A 11 -17.87 35.13 92.40
CA ALA A 11 -16.72 34.32 92.81
C ALA A 11 -16.12 34.77 94.16
N SER A 12 -16.12 36.07 94.46
CA SER A 12 -15.65 36.56 95.76
C SER A 12 -16.61 36.22 96.91
N GLU A 13 -17.92 36.27 96.67
CA GLU A 13 -18.95 35.92 97.67
C GLU A 13 -18.94 34.42 97.99
N GLU A 14 -18.76 33.57 96.97
CA GLU A 14 -18.61 32.13 97.17
C GLU A 14 -17.36 31.79 98.00
N LEU A 15 -16.23 32.46 97.74
CA LEU A 15 -15.00 32.30 98.53
C LEU A 15 -15.16 32.81 99.98
N GLU A 16 -15.90 33.90 100.19
CA GLU A 16 -16.27 34.40 101.53
C GLU A 16 -17.13 33.37 102.28
N SER A 17 -18.13 32.77 101.62
CA SER A 17 -18.98 31.73 102.21
C SER A 17 -18.24 30.43 102.55
N ALA A 18 -17.14 30.16 101.84
CA ALA A 18 -16.22 29.05 102.11
C ALA A 18 -15.21 29.34 103.23
N GLY A 19 -15.32 30.50 103.90
CA GLY A 19 -14.51 30.86 105.07
C GLY A 19 -13.22 31.63 104.75
N ILE A 20 -13.04 32.11 103.51
CA ILE A 20 -11.91 32.98 103.16
C ILE A 20 -12.23 34.43 103.55
N SER A 21 -11.27 35.16 104.13
CA SER A 21 -11.50 36.57 104.48
C SER A 21 -11.79 37.40 103.23
N ARG A 22 -12.68 38.39 103.37
CA ARG A 22 -13.11 39.28 102.28
C ARG A 22 -11.95 39.87 101.47
N GLU A 23 -10.84 40.27 102.10
CA GLU A 23 -9.70 40.79 101.32
C GLU A 23 -9.02 39.71 100.47
N LYS A 24 -8.89 38.48 100.99
CA LYS A 24 -8.26 37.36 100.27
C LYS A 24 -9.16 36.82 99.15
N ALA A 25 -10.46 36.72 99.39
CA ALA A 25 -11.45 36.31 98.40
C ALA A 25 -11.49 37.28 97.19
N ARG A 26 -11.43 38.59 97.46
CA ARG A 26 -11.30 39.62 96.42
C ARG A 26 -9.98 39.54 95.66
N ALA A 27 -8.87 39.32 96.35
CA ALA A 27 -7.56 39.19 95.71
C ALA A 27 -7.51 37.97 94.76
N ILE A 28 -8.03 36.82 95.20
CA ILE A 28 -8.07 35.59 94.39
C ILE A 28 -8.98 35.76 93.17
N SER A 29 -10.21 36.27 93.35
CA SER A 29 -11.13 36.52 92.23
C SER A 29 -10.58 37.53 91.22
N LEU A 30 -9.87 38.58 91.66
CA LEU A 30 -9.20 39.53 90.77
C LEU A 30 -8.05 38.90 89.98
N VAL A 31 -7.24 38.03 90.61
CA VAL A 31 -6.13 37.33 89.94
C VAL A 31 -6.68 36.36 88.88
N VAL A 32 -7.74 35.61 89.21
CA VAL A 32 -8.40 34.68 88.26
C VAL A 32 -9.05 35.43 87.10
N ARG A 33 -9.77 36.54 87.38
CA ARG A 33 -10.33 37.39 86.32
C ARG A 33 -9.24 37.92 85.40
N LYS A 34 -8.17 38.47 85.98
CA LYS A 34 -7.05 39.00 85.21
C LYS A 34 -6.41 37.90 84.37
N SER A 35 -6.26 36.68 84.88
CA SER A 35 -5.75 35.52 84.13
C SER A 35 -6.66 35.13 82.96
N HIS A 36 -7.98 35.28 83.09
CA HIS A 36 -8.93 35.06 82.00
C HIS A 36 -8.95 36.21 80.99
N ASP A 37 -8.73 37.46 81.43
CA ASP A 37 -8.63 38.64 80.58
C ASP A 37 -7.36 38.61 79.69
N VAL A 38 -6.28 37.93 80.11
CA VAL A 38 -5.06 37.75 79.27
C VAL A 38 -5.18 36.60 78.26
N ALA A 39 -6.21 35.76 78.35
CA ALA A 39 -6.42 34.70 77.38
C ALA A 39 -6.91 35.33 76.07
N ASN A 40 -6.00 35.50 75.11
CA ASN A 40 -6.27 36.07 73.79
C ASN A 40 -7.07 35.06 72.94
N VAL A 41 -8.35 34.88 73.30
CA VAL A 41 -9.23 33.88 72.68
C VAL A 41 -10.17 34.55 71.69
N ALA A 42 -10.38 33.89 70.55
CA ALA A 42 -11.34 34.33 69.55
C ALA A 42 -12.75 34.43 70.17
N THR A 43 -13.39 35.56 69.95
CA THR A 43 -14.78 35.81 70.32
C THR A 43 -15.72 35.08 69.37
N LYS A 44 -17.01 35.01 69.73
CA LYS A 44 -18.04 34.49 68.80
C LYS A 44 -18.15 35.33 67.53
N ALA A 45 -17.82 36.63 67.60
CA ALA A 45 -17.85 37.52 66.45
C ALA A 45 -16.73 37.15 65.45
N ASP A 46 -15.51 36.94 65.95
CA ASP A 46 -14.35 36.52 65.13
C ASP A 46 -14.63 35.18 64.43
N ILE A 47 -15.21 34.21 65.15
CA ILE A 47 -15.60 32.93 64.56
C ILE A 47 -16.68 33.10 63.49
N ALA A 48 -17.63 34.02 63.69
CA ALA A 48 -18.66 34.30 62.70
C ALA A 48 -18.10 34.98 61.45
N GLU A 49 -17.12 35.88 61.61
CA GLU A 49 -16.39 36.51 60.52
C GLU A 49 -15.60 35.48 59.70
N VAL A 50 -14.77 34.67 60.34
CA VAL A 50 -14.02 33.59 59.68
C VAL A 50 -14.96 32.62 58.94
N LYS A 51 -16.14 32.32 59.49
CA LYS A 51 -17.13 31.49 58.79
C LYS A 51 -17.70 32.15 57.53
N ARG A 52 -17.88 33.49 57.53
CA ARG A 52 -18.28 34.23 56.34
C ARG A 52 -17.16 34.22 55.30
N ASP A 53 -15.93 34.51 55.71
CA ASP A 53 -14.77 34.49 54.81
C ASP A 53 -14.61 33.11 54.16
N ILE A 54 -14.74 32.03 54.94
CA ILE A 54 -14.70 30.66 54.40
C ILE A 54 -15.85 30.41 53.42
N ALA A 55 -17.05 30.94 53.68
CA ALA A 55 -18.18 30.79 52.78
C ALA A 55 -17.96 31.54 51.46
N ASP A 56 -17.39 32.75 51.53
CA ASP A 56 -17.07 33.58 50.37
C ASP A 56 -15.95 32.93 49.54
N VAL A 57 -14.85 32.50 50.17
CA VAL A 57 -13.77 31.76 49.49
C VAL A 57 -14.29 30.49 48.82
N ARG A 58 -15.20 29.74 49.46
CA ARG A 58 -15.81 28.55 48.84
C ARG A 58 -16.66 28.90 47.64
N LYS A 59 -17.38 30.01 47.67
CA LYS A 59 -18.20 30.49 46.57
C LYS A 59 -17.33 30.91 45.39
N ASP A 60 -16.28 31.67 45.66
CA ASP A 60 -15.33 32.14 44.64
C ASP A 60 -14.62 30.96 43.98
N LEU A 61 -14.10 30.01 44.77
CA LEU A 61 -13.48 28.80 44.25
C LEU A 61 -14.46 27.95 43.43
N SER A 62 -15.73 27.89 43.83
CA SER A 62 -16.76 27.17 43.06
C SER A 62 -17.04 27.85 41.71
N ALA A 63 -16.99 29.18 41.66
CA ALA A 63 -17.13 29.94 40.42
C ALA A 63 -15.91 29.73 39.51
N GLU A 64 -14.69 29.84 40.03
CA GLU A 64 -13.46 29.59 39.27
C GLU A 64 -13.42 28.17 38.70
N ILE A 65 -13.81 27.16 39.48
CA ILE A 65 -13.92 25.78 38.99
C ILE A 65 -14.95 25.65 37.85
N ALA A 66 -16.07 26.38 37.93
CA ALA A 66 -17.09 26.37 36.88
C ALA A 66 -16.57 27.02 35.59
N ASP A 67 -15.84 28.13 35.71
CA ASP A 67 -15.24 28.82 34.57
C ASP A 67 -14.16 27.97 33.90
N VAL A 68 -13.23 27.38 34.68
CA VAL A 68 -12.21 26.45 34.15
C VAL A 68 -12.85 25.26 33.42
N ARG A 69 -13.93 24.69 33.96
CA ARG A 69 -14.65 23.59 33.28
C ARG A 69 -15.28 24.03 31.97
N LYS A 70 -15.81 25.26 31.90
CA LYS A 70 -16.41 25.82 30.70
C LYS A 70 -15.34 26.05 29.64
N ASP A 71 -14.21 26.64 30.01
CA ASP A 71 -13.09 26.90 29.10
C ASP A 71 -12.51 25.61 28.55
N LEU A 72 -12.25 24.62 29.42
CA LEU A 72 -11.76 23.30 28.99
C LEU A 72 -12.76 22.59 28.05
N SER A 73 -14.07 22.75 28.29
CA SER A 73 -15.10 22.18 27.41
C SER A 73 -15.09 22.85 26.03
N ALA A 74 -14.84 24.17 25.97
CA ALA A 74 -14.70 24.90 24.72
C ALA A 74 -13.44 24.48 23.96
N GLU A 75 -12.28 24.41 24.63
CA GLU A 75 -11.03 23.95 24.04
C GLU A 75 -11.14 22.52 23.48
N ILE A 76 -11.78 21.61 24.20
CA ILE A 76 -12.04 20.25 23.72
C ILE A 76 -12.92 20.25 22.48
N ALA A 77 -13.92 21.13 22.41
CA ALA A 77 -14.80 21.24 21.23
C ALA A 77 -14.04 21.76 20.01
N ASP A 78 -13.17 22.76 20.20
CA ASP A 78 -12.34 23.32 19.14
C ASP A 78 -11.32 22.30 18.62
N VAL A 79 -10.60 21.60 19.51
CA VAL A 79 -9.68 20.51 19.11
C VAL A 79 -10.41 19.42 18.33
N ARG A 80 -11.63 19.04 18.73
CA ARG A 80 -12.43 18.05 17.99
C ARG A 80 -12.83 18.54 16.60
N LYS A 81 -13.14 19.82 16.46
CA LYS A 81 -13.50 20.44 15.18
C LYS A 81 -12.29 20.47 14.26
N ASP A 82 -11.13 20.89 14.75
CA ASP A 82 -9.89 20.94 13.98
C ASP A 82 -9.47 19.55 13.52
N LEU A 83 -9.47 18.55 14.42
CA LEU A 83 -9.17 17.17 14.05
C LEU A 83 -10.15 16.61 13.02
N SER A 84 -11.44 16.98 13.10
CA SER A 84 -12.43 16.56 12.10
C SER A 84 -12.16 17.19 10.72
N ALA A 85 -11.68 18.43 10.68
CA ALA A 85 -11.27 19.09 9.44
C ALA A 85 -10.01 18.44 8.86
N GLU A 86 -8.99 18.19 9.67
CA GLU A 86 -7.76 17.50 9.24
C GLU A 86 -8.06 16.11 8.67
N ILE A 87 -8.95 15.34 9.31
CA ILE A 87 -9.39 14.04 8.80
C ILE A 87 -10.09 14.16 7.45
N ALA A 88 -10.89 15.22 7.25
CA ALA A 88 -11.57 15.45 5.97
C ALA A 88 -10.58 15.81 4.86
N ASP A 89 -9.58 16.63 5.16
CA ASP A 89 -8.53 17.02 4.23
C ASP A 89 -7.66 15.81 3.83
N VAL A 90 -7.20 15.01 4.80
CA VAL A 90 -6.46 13.77 4.53
C VAL A 90 -7.26 12.80 3.64
N ARG A 91 -8.57 12.67 3.85
CA ARG A 91 -9.44 11.83 3.00
C ARG A 91 -9.54 12.37 1.59
N LYS A 92 -9.61 13.69 1.43
CA LYS A 92 -9.67 14.35 0.12
C LYS A 92 -8.36 14.13 -0.64
N ASP A 93 -7.23 14.34 0.01
CA ASP A 93 -5.91 14.16 -0.58
C ASP A 93 -5.69 12.70 -1.00
N LEU A 94 -6.01 11.73 -0.14
CA LEU A 94 -5.92 10.31 -0.47
C LEU A 94 -6.84 9.94 -1.65
N SER A 95 -8.03 10.54 -1.75
CA SER A 95 -8.93 10.32 -2.87
C SER A 95 -8.38 10.85 -4.19
N ALA A 96 -7.67 12.00 -4.14
CA ALA A 96 -7.00 12.57 -5.30
C ALA A 96 -5.81 11.70 -5.74
N GLU A 97 -4.96 11.27 -4.80
CA GLU A 97 -3.84 10.36 -5.09
C GLU A 97 -4.31 9.05 -5.72
N ILE A 98 -5.40 8.45 -5.23
CA ILE A 98 -5.99 7.25 -5.82
C ILE A 98 -6.47 7.51 -7.26
N ALA A 99 -7.04 8.69 -7.53
CA ALA A 99 -7.49 9.06 -8.87
C ALA A 99 -6.31 9.21 -9.84
N ASP A 100 -5.22 9.82 -9.39
CA ASP A 100 -4.00 9.98 -10.19
C ASP A 100 -3.34 8.63 -10.49
N VAL A 101 -3.19 7.76 -9.49
CA VAL A 101 -2.66 6.39 -9.70
C VAL A 101 -3.52 5.61 -10.70
N ARG A 102 -4.85 5.74 -10.66
CA ARG A 102 -5.73 5.08 -11.64
C ARG A 102 -5.55 5.62 -13.05
N LYS A 103 -5.33 6.94 -13.19
CA LYS A 103 -5.09 7.59 -14.47
C LYS A 103 -3.76 7.11 -15.06
N ASP A 104 -2.71 7.08 -14.26
CA ASP A 104 -1.39 6.63 -14.69
C ASP A 104 -1.41 5.16 -15.13
N LEU A 105 -2.02 4.28 -14.32
CA LEU A 105 -2.17 2.87 -14.68
C LEU A 105 -2.99 2.68 -15.96
N SER A 106 -4.02 3.51 -16.18
CA SER A 106 -4.81 3.45 -17.41
C SER A 106 -3.99 3.85 -18.63
N ALA A 107 -3.10 4.83 -18.50
CA ALA A 107 -2.17 5.23 -19.56
C ALA A 107 -1.15 4.12 -19.85
N GLU A 108 -0.53 3.53 -18.83
CA GLU A 108 0.42 2.42 -18.98
C GLU A 108 -0.23 1.21 -19.67
N ILE A 109 -1.47 0.87 -19.31
CA ILE A 109 -2.22 -0.21 -19.97
C ILE A 109 -2.46 0.12 -21.46
N ALA A 110 -2.74 1.37 -21.80
CA ALA A 110 -2.94 1.79 -23.19
C ALA A 110 -1.63 1.66 -23.99
N ASP A 111 -0.51 2.06 -23.40
CA ASP A 111 0.82 1.94 -24.04
C ASP A 111 1.21 0.47 -24.25
N VAL A 112 1.02 -0.40 -23.26
CA VAL A 112 1.25 -1.85 -23.41
C VAL A 112 0.40 -2.44 -24.53
N ARG A 113 -0.87 -2.05 -24.63
CA ARG A 113 -1.75 -2.52 -25.73
C ARG A 113 -1.26 -2.07 -27.09
N LYS A 114 -0.79 -0.82 -27.21
CA LYS A 114 -0.22 -0.28 -28.44
C LYS A 114 1.05 -1.04 -28.84
N ASP A 115 1.95 -1.27 -27.89
CA ASP A 115 3.17 -2.05 -28.11
C ASP A 115 2.87 -3.49 -28.54
N MET A 116 1.86 -4.12 -27.92
CA MET A 116 1.39 -5.44 -28.33
C MET A 116 0.84 -5.45 -29.76
N ALA A 117 0.04 -4.46 -30.15
CA ALA A 117 -0.47 -4.34 -31.51
C ALA A 117 0.66 -4.23 -32.53
N ILE A 118 1.66 -3.38 -32.27
CA ILE A 118 2.86 -3.23 -33.11
C ILE A 118 3.63 -4.56 -33.23
N ARG A 119 3.77 -5.30 -32.12
CA ARG A 119 4.44 -6.61 -32.14
C ARG A 119 3.67 -7.63 -32.97
N PHE A 120 2.34 -7.66 -32.90
CA PHE A 120 1.53 -8.54 -33.74
C PHE A 120 1.65 -8.18 -35.23
N GLU A 121 1.57 -6.91 -35.59
CA GLU A 121 1.79 -6.46 -36.98
C GLU A 121 3.17 -6.89 -37.50
N LYS A 122 4.20 -6.77 -36.67
CA LYS A 122 5.55 -7.24 -37.01
C LYS A 122 5.59 -8.75 -37.21
N THR A 123 4.94 -9.52 -36.34
CA THR A 123 4.86 -10.98 -36.47
C THR A 123 4.11 -11.38 -37.75
N ASP A 124 3.02 -10.72 -38.08
CA ASP A 124 2.26 -10.96 -39.31
C ASP A 124 3.11 -10.69 -40.56
N ALA A 125 3.88 -9.59 -40.56
CA ALA A 125 4.82 -9.29 -41.63
C ALA A 125 5.91 -10.38 -41.77
N GLN A 126 6.49 -10.83 -40.66
CA GLN A 126 7.48 -11.92 -40.66
C GLN A 126 6.88 -13.24 -41.18
N ILE A 127 5.63 -13.55 -40.83
CA ILE A 127 4.93 -14.73 -41.36
C ILE A 127 4.72 -14.61 -42.87
N ALA A 128 4.35 -13.42 -43.37
CA ALA A 128 4.17 -13.18 -44.80
C ALA A 128 5.49 -13.36 -45.57
N ASP A 129 6.60 -12.85 -45.04
CA ASP A 129 7.94 -13.03 -45.61
C ASP A 129 8.33 -14.51 -45.67
N VAL A 130 8.15 -15.26 -44.57
CA VAL A 130 8.42 -16.71 -44.55
C VAL A 130 7.59 -17.45 -45.59
N ARG A 131 6.30 -17.11 -45.76
CA ARG A 131 5.46 -17.72 -46.80
C ARG A 131 5.98 -17.43 -48.20
N LYS A 132 6.43 -16.21 -48.47
CA LYS A 132 7.03 -15.83 -49.75
C LYS A 132 8.31 -16.63 -50.00
N ASP A 133 9.17 -16.76 -49.00
CA ASP A 133 10.40 -17.55 -49.11
C ASP A 133 10.09 -19.03 -49.37
N MET A 134 9.08 -19.60 -48.71
CA MET A 134 8.64 -20.97 -48.98
C MET A 134 8.17 -21.16 -50.43
N VAL A 135 7.37 -20.23 -50.97
CA VAL A 135 6.93 -20.29 -52.38
C VAL A 135 8.13 -20.22 -53.32
N ASN A 136 9.05 -19.28 -53.10
CA ASN A 136 10.27 -19.16 -53.91
C ASN A 136 11.13 -20.45 -53.88
N LEU A 137 11.22 -21.11 -52.73
CA LEU A 137 11.92 -22.38 -52.59
C LEU A 137 11.22 -23.49 -53.38
N PHE A 138 9.89 -23.58 -53.33
CA PHE A 138 9.13 -24.54 -54.15
C PHE A 138 9.33 -24.31 -55.65
N ASP A 139 9.24 -23.07 -56.12
CA ASP A 139 9.48 -22.73 -57.53
C ASP A 139 10.89 -23.15 -57.99
N LYS A 140 11.89 -22.93 -57.13
CA LYS A 140 13.28 -23.36 -57.39
C LYS A 140 13.39 -24.88 -57.44
N THR A 141 12.73 -25.59 -56.53
CA THR A 141 12.70 -27.06 -56.53
C THR A 141 12.02 -27.60 -57.79
N ASP A 142 10.89 -27.03 -58.21
CA ASP A 142 10.20 -27.41 -59.44
C ASP A 142 11.06 -27.19 -60.69
N ALA A 143 11.79 -26.07 -60.74
CA ALA A 143 12.75 -25.79 -61.80
C ALA A 143 13.88 -26.84 -61.83
N GLN A 144 14.43 -27.21 -60.67
CA GLN A 144 15.45 -28.26 -60.56
C GLN A 144 14.91 -29.63 -60.99
N ILE A 145 13.70 -30.00 -60.58
CA ILE A 145 13.03 -31.25 -61.01
C ILE A 145 12.85 -31.28 -62.53
N SER A 146 12.43 -30.15 -63.13
CA SER A 146 12.30 -30.03 -64.59
C SER A 146 13.64 -30.22 -65.31
N LEU A 147 14.73 -29.65 -64.79
CA LEU A 147 16.07 -29.85 -65.35
C LEU A 147 16.50 -31.31 -65.28
N VAL A 148 16.40 -31.93 -64.10
CA VAL A 148 16.72 -33.36 -63.91
C VAL A 148 15.91 -34.24 -64.87
N ARG A 149 14.62 -33.94 -65.07
CA ARG A 149 13.77 -34.68 -66.01
C ARG A 149 14.26 -34.52 -67.46
N LYS A 150 14.67 -33.32 -67.88
CA LYS A 150 15.23 -33.08 -69.22
C LYS A 150 16.54 -33.82 -69.41
N ASP A 151 17.43 -33.77 -68.43
CA ASP A 151 18.73 -34.45 -68.47
C ASP A 151 18.54 -35.97 -68.61
N LEU A 152 17.65 -36.56 -67.81
CA LEU A 152 17.29 -37.99 -67.92
C LEU A 152 16.70 -38.35 -69.29
N GLN A 153 15.86 -37.48 -69.88
CA GLN A 153 15.31 -37.71 -71.22
C GLN A 153 16.40 -37.69 -72.30
N LEU A 154 17.37 -36.79 -72.18
CA LEU A 154 18.52 -36.71 -73.08
C LEU A 154 19.37 -37.98 -72.99
N GLU A 155 19.75 -38.41 -71.78
CA GLU A 155 20.51 -39.65 -71.56
C GLU A 155 19.77 -40.87 -72.13
N MET A 156 18.48 -41.02 -71.86
CA MET A 156 17.67 -42.12 -72.40
C MET A 156 17.52 -42.07 -73.93
N SER A 157 17.58 -40.89 -74.54
CA SER A 157 17.62 -40.76 -76.00
C SER A 157 18.96 -41.23 -76.57
N GLY A 158 20.08 -40.87 -75.92
CA GLY A 158 21.42 -41.30 -76.27
C GLY A 158 21.57 -42.81 -76.18
N ILE A 159 21.18 -43.41 -75.04
CA ILE A 159 21.21 -44.86 -74.84
C ILE A 159 20.38 -45.59 -75.90
N ARG A 160 19.18 -45.10 -76.23
CA ARG A 160 18.35 -45.73 -77.29
C ARG A 160 19.01 -45.66 -78.66
N ALA A 161 19.72 -44.57 -78.98
CA ALA A 161 20.46 -44.44 -80.23
C ALA A 161 21.63 -45.43 -80.28
N GLU A 162 22.40 -45.53 -79.19
CA GLU A 162 23.50 -46.49 -79.05
C GLU A 162 23.01 -47.94 -79.15
N GLN A 163 21.91 -48.28 -78.49
CA GLN A 163 21.30 -49.62 -78.57
C GLN A 163 20.83 -49.97 -79.99
N LYS A 164 20.27 -49.02 -80.74
CA LYS A 164 19.92 -49.23 -82.15
C LYS A 164 21.16 -49.46 -83.01
N LEU A 165 22.22 -48.68 -82.79
CA LEU A 165 23.48 -48.84 -83.51
C LEU A 165 24.11 -50.21 -83.23
N ILE A 166 24.18 -50.63 -81.96
CA ILE A 166 24.69 -51.95 -81.57
C ILE A 166 23.87 -53.06 -82.22
N ARG A 167 22.54 -53.00 -82.19
CA ARG A 167 21.67 -53.98 -82.87
C ARG A 167 21.95 -54.04 -84.37
N TRP A 168 22.14 -52.90 -85.02
CA TRP A 168 22.47 -52.82 -86.44
C TRP A 168 23.84 -53.44 -86.73
N MET A 169 24.87 -53.10 -85.93
CA MET A 169 26.22 -53.65 -86.06
C MET A 169 26.26 -55.16 -85.83
N LEU A 170 25.55 -55.68 -84.82
CA LEU A 170 25.43 -57.12 -84.57
C LEU A 170 24.77 -57.84 -85.75
N GLY A 171 23.70 -57.27 -86.32
CA GLY A 171 23.02 -57.82 -87.50
C GLY A 171 23.94 -57.87 -88.73
N ALA A 172 24.65 -56.78 -89.02
CA ALA A 172 25.64 -56.73 -90.11
C ALA A 172 26.79 -57.73 -89.89
N GLY A 173 27.27 -57.87 -88.65
CA GLY A 173 28.31 -58.84 -88.28
C GLY A 173 27.87 -60.30 -88.49
N ILE A 174 26.65 -60.66 -88.07
CA ILE A 174 26.07 -62.00 -88.28
C ILE A 174 25.94 -62.30 -89.77
N LEU A 175 25.44 -61.35 -90.58
CA LEU A 175 25.37 -61.50 -92.04
C LEU A 175 26.75 -61.69 -92.68
N GLY A 176 27.75 -60.94 -92.20
CA GLY A 176 29.15 -61.10 -92.63
C GLY A 176 29.70 -62.49 -92.34
N ILE A 177 29.50 -63.00 -91.12
CA ILE A 177 29.92 -64.36 -90.73
C ILE A 177 29.18 -65.41 -91.57
N LEU A 178 27.85 -65.28 -91.73
CA LEU A 178 27.04 -66.20 -92.54
C LEU A 178 27.53 -66.24 -94.00
N SER A 179 27.88 -65.08 -94.57
CA SER A 179 28.46 -65.00 -95.92
C SER A 179 29.78 -65.77 -96.04
N LEU A 180 30.65 -65.71 -95.03
CA LEU A 180 31.90 -66.48 -95.00
C LEU A 180 31.63 -67.98 -94.89
N VAL A 181 30.68 -68.40 -94.05
CA VAL A 181 30.29 -69.80 -93.91
C VAL A 181 29.70 -70.35 -95.21
N VAL A 182 28.79 -69.60 -95.86
CA VAL A 182 28.23 -69.97 -97.18
C VAL A 182 29.34 -70.10 -98.21
N LYS A 183 30.27 -69.14 -98.27
CA LYS A 183 31.42 -69.20 -99.19
C LYS A 183 32.33 -70.41 -98.91
N ALA A 184 32.52 -70.78 -97.64
CA ALA A 184 33.36 -71.91 -97.25
C ALA A 184 32.71 -73.29 -97.47
N PHE A 185 31.39 -73.42 -97.33
CA PHE A 185 30.67 -74.71 -97.40
C PHE A 185 29.90 -74.97 -98.71
N LEU A 186 29.39 -73.94 -99.40
CA LEU A 186 28.52 -74.09 -100.58
C LEU A 186 29.23 -73.80 -101.92
N MET A 187 30.48 -73.31 -101.91
CA MET A 187 31.35 -73.27 -103.10
C MET A 187 32.44 -74.34 -102.99
N PRO A 188 32.19 -75.59 -103.40
CA PRO A 188 33.27 -76.54 -103.64
C PRO A 188 33.92 -76.26 -105.00
N ALA A 189 35.23 -76.05 -104.96
CA ALA A 189 36.21 -76.18 -106.05
C ALA A 189 36.26 -75.10 -107.14
N LEU A 190 37.33 -74.28 -107.06
CA LEU A 190 38.28 -73.98 -108.13
C LEU A 190 39.68 -73.92 -107.52
#